data_AF-A0A357YGR2-F1
#
_entry.id   AF-A0A357YGR2-F1
#
_cell.length_a   1.000
_cell.length_b   1.000
_cell.length_c   1.000
_cell.angle_alpha   90.00
_cell.angle_beta   90.00
_cell.angle_gamma   90.00
#
_symmetry.space_group_name_H-M   'P 1'
#
loop_
_entity.id
_entity.type
_entity.pdbx_description
1 polymer ?
#
loop_
_entity_poly.entity_id
_entity_poly.type
_entity_poly.pdbx_seq_one_letter_code
_entity_poly.pdbx_strand_id
1 'polypeptide(L)' 'MDLDTDKKHPCPDCTCCQWCSDERCRVCLKASTCCKRKLSLAEQIARYEEFNRREREEAG' A
#
# COMPACT_ATOMS: atom_id res chain seq x y z
N MET A 1 -17.67 17.06 17.25
CA MET A 1 -18.74 17.00 16.23
C MET A 1 -18.13 16.32 15.03
N ASP A 2 -18.23 14.99 15.01
CA ASP A 2 -17.63 14.13 13.98
C ASP A 2 -18.57 14.09 12.78
N LEU A 3 -18.21 14.85 11.73
CA LEU A 3 -19.00 15.02 10.50
C LEU A 3 -18.63 13.96 9.45
N ASP A 4 -18.50 12.71 9.87
CA ASP A 4 -18.27 11.54 8.99
C ASP A 4 -19.58 10.90 8.51
N THR A 5 -20.73 11.55 8.75
CA THR A 5 -22.07 10.99 8.49
C THR A 5 -22.50 10.95 7.02
N ASP A 6 -21.74 11.55 6.10
CA ASP A 6 -22.10 11.65 4.66
C ASP A 6 -21.11 10.96 3.71
N LYS A 7 -20.17 10.16 4.23
CA LYS A 7 -19.24 9.41 3.39
C LYS A 7 -19.82 8.04 3.04
N LYS A 8 -19.78 7.69 1.75
CA LYS A 8 -20.10 6.32 1.26
C LYS A 8 -19.25 5.23 1.96
N HIS A 9 -18.01 5.55 2.35
CA HIS A 9 -17.08 4.67 3.07
C HIS A 9 -16.25 5.46 4.09
N PRO A 10 -15.68 4.81 5.12
CA PRO A 10 -14.81 5.46 6.11
C PRO A 10 -13.38 5.67 5.56
N CYS A 11 -13.25 6.34 4.42
CA CYS A 11 -11.96 6.61 3.80
C CYS A 11 -11.27 7.81 4.47
N PRO A 12 -10.02 7.64 4.96
CA PRO A 12 -9.31 8.71 5.67
C PRO A 12 -8.88 9.84 4.74
N ASP A 13 -8.57 9.54 3.48
CA ASP A 13 -8.12 10.53 2.49
C ASP A 13 -9.28 11.26 1.78
N CYS A 14 -10.52 10.86 2.03
CA CYS A 14 -11.68 11.52 1.44
C CYS A 14 -12.18 12.61 2.37
N THR A 15 -11.86 13.86 2.04
CA THR A 15 -12.32 15.04 2.79
C THR A 15 -13.72 15.49 2.38
N CYS A 16 -14.15 15.15 1.16
CA CYS A 16 -15.50 15.41 0.65
C CYS A 16 -15.96 14.24 -0.24
N CYS A 17 -17.02 13.53 0.17
CA CYS A 17 -17.49 12.36 -0.57
C CYS A 17 -18.29 12.78 -1.81
N GLN A 18 -17.73 12.51 -3.00
CA GLN A 18 -18.40 12.72 -4.28
C GLN A 18 -19.09 11.44 -4.80
N TRP A 19 -19.34 10.47 -3.93
CA TRP A 19 -19.96 9.19 -4.29
C TRP A 19 -19.20 8.46 -5.41
N CYS A 20 -17.87 8.39 -5.29
CA CYS A 20 -16.99 7.71 -6.23
C CYS A 20 -17.40 6.25 -6.51
N SER A 21 -16.99 5.74 -7.67
CA SER A 21 -17.00 4.30 -7.93
C SER A 21 -16.13 3.58 -6.90
N ASP A 22 -16.47 2.32 -6.62
CA ASP A 22 -15.77 1.52 -5.60
C ASP A 22 -14.28 1.36 -5.93
N GLU A 23 -13.91 1.33 -7.21
CA GLU A 23 -12.53 1.28 -7.65
C GLU A 23 -11.72 2.49 -7.17
N ARG A 24 -12.26 3.71 -7.34
CA ARG A 24 -11.61 4.94 -6.85
C ARG A 24 -11.59 4.97 -5.32
N CYS A 25 -12.68 4.59 -4.66
CA CYS A 25 -12.72 4.60 -3.21
C CYS A 25 -11.77 3.53 -2.60
N ARG A 26 -11.54 2.40 -3.29
CA ARG A 26 -10.53 1.38 -2.91
C ARG A 26 -9.11 1.93 -2.89
N VAL A 27 -8.76 2.88 -3.77
CA VAL A 27 -7.44 3.53 -3.74
C VAL A 27 -7.25 4.31 -2.45
N CYS A 28 -8.25 5.10 -2.04
CA CYS A 28 -8.23 5.85 -0.77
C CYS A 28 -8.24 4.91 0.45
N LEU A 29 -9.03 3.85 0.43
CA LEU A 29 -9.09 2.89 1.54
C LEU A 29 -7.80 2.05 1.67
N LYS A 30 -7.15 1.77 0.54
CA LYS A 30 -5.88 1.06 0.48
C LYS A 30 -4.68 1.98 0.59
N ALA A 31 -4.81 3.29 0.80
CA ALA A 31 -3.65 4.16 0.93
C ALA A 31 -2.71 3.72 2.07
N SER A 32 -3.25 3.15 3.15
CA SER A 32 -2.49 2.47 4.22
C SER A 32 -1.64 1.29 3.71
N THR A 33 -2.03 0.65 2.61
CA THR A 33 -1.28 -0.40 1.89
C THR A 33 -0.54 0.08 0.62
N CYS A 34 -0.88 1.26 0.10
CA CYS A 34 -0.18 1.90 -1.02
C CYS A 34 1.12 2.55 -0.53
N CYS A 35 1.10 3.07 0.70
CA CYS A 35 2.25 3.57 1.44
C CYS A 35 3.02 2.45 2.14
N LYS A 36 3.17 1.27 1.50
CA LYS A 36 4.21 0.34 1.96
C LYS A 36 5.52 1.09 1.94
N ARG A 37 6.22 1.11 3.08
CA ARG A 37 7.54 1.72 3.20
C ARG A 37 8.39 1.23 2.01
N LYS A 38 8.82 2.16 1.16
CA LYS A 38 9.79 1.83 0.12
C LYS A 38 11.07 1.40 0.84
N LEU A 39 11.59 0.23 0.48
CA LEU A 39 12.90 -0.22 0.96
C LEU A 39 13.94 0.83 0.55
N SER A 40 14.83 1.17 1.47
CA SER A 40 16.05 1.90 1.15
C SER A 40 16.88 1.13 0.13
N LEU A 41 17.81 1.81 -0.56
CA LEU A 41 18.69 1.14 -1.53
C LEU A 41 19.47 -0.01 -0.89
N ALA A 42 19.97 0.18 0.34
CA ALA A 42 20.66 -0.85 1.09
C ALA A 42 19.78 -2.08 1.36
N GLU A 43 18.52 -1.86 1.75
CA GLU A 43 17.57 -2.97 1.97
C GLU A 43 17.20 -3.70 0.68
N GLN A 44 17.10 -2.98 -0.45
CA GLN A 44 16.87 -3.60 -1.75
C GLN A 44 18.05 -4.48 -2.18
N ILE A 45 19.29 -3.98 -2.01
CA ILE A 45 20.52 -4.74 -2.31
C ILE A 45 20.58 -6.01 -1.45
N ALA A 46 20.38 -5.89 -0.14
CA ALA A 46 20.41 -7.03 0.78
C ALA A 46 19.36 -8.10 0.40
N ARG A 47 18.15 -7.68 0.01
CA ARG A 47 17.07 -8.57 -0.44
C ARG A 47 17.42 -9.30 -1.74
N TYR A 48 18.04 -8.59 -2.69
CA TYR A 48 18.49 -9.17 -3.95
C TYR A 48 19.62 -10.18 -3.76
N GLU A 49 20.60 -9.86 -2.92
CA GLU A 49 21.69 -10.78 -2.57
C GLU A 49 21.18 -12.03 -1.87
N GLU A 50 20.23 -11.90 -0.93
CA GLU A 50 19.57 -13.03 -0.27
C GLU A 50 18.86 -13.93 -1.27
N PHE A 51 18.06 -13.36 -2.16
CA PHE A 51 17.37 -14.10 -3.21
C PHE A 51 18.37 -14.88 -4.08
N ASN A 52 19.42 -14.21 -4.56
CA ASN A 52 20.43 -14.84 -5.39
C ASN A 52 21.25 -15.92 -4.68
N ARG A 53 21.50 -15.80 -3.37
CA ARG A 53 22.15 -16.86 -2.59
C ARG A 53 21.26 -18.10 -2.54
N ARG A 54 19.98 -17.93 -2.21
CA ARG A 54 19.00 -19.03 -2.15
C ARG A 54 18.89 -19.77 -3.48
N GLU A 55 18.77 -19.04 -4.59
CA GLU A 55 18.72 -19.65 -5.92
C GLU A 55 19.98 -20.47 -6.25
N ARG A 56 21.17 -20.03 -5.81
CA ARG A 56 22.43 -20.78 -6.00
C ARG A 56 22.51 -22.03 -5.14
N GLU A 57 21.99 -21.97 -3.91
CA GLU A 57 21.92 -23.11 -2.99
C GLU A 57 20.91 -24.15 -3.48
N GLU A 58 19.78 -23.72 -4.03
CA GLU A 58 18.75 -24.60 -4.60
C GLU A 58 19.14 -25.21 -5.97
N ALA A 59 20.05 -24.56 -6.70
CA ALA A 59 20.55 -25.02 -8.00
C ALA A 59 21.78 -25.95 -7.94
N GLY A 60 22.39 -26.12 -6.76
CA GLY A 60 23.55 -27.00 -6.53
C GLY A 60 23.15 -28.38 -6.01
#